data_AF-A0A953LUJ1-F1
#
_entry.id   AF-A0A953LUJ1-F1
#
_cell.length_a   1.000
_cell.length_b   1.000
_cell.length_c   1.000
_cell.angle_alpha   90.00
_cell.angle_beta   90.00
_cell.angle_gamma   90.00
#
_symmetry.space_group_name_H-M   'P 1'
#
loop_
_entity.id
_entity.type
_entity.pdbx_description
1 polymer ?
#
loop_
_entity_poly.entity_id
_entity_poly.type
_entity_poly.pdbx_seq_one_letter_code
_entity_poly.pdbx_strand_id
1 'polypeptide(L)' 'FGYDPMFLPDGHDRTFGEMSSDEKHGLPPRGKGLSHRARAFLKLAEACLAKTGH' A
#
# COMPACT_ATOMS: atom_id res chain seq x y z
N PHE A 1 -18.80 2.04 4.08
CA PHE A 1 -18.48 2.07 5.52
C PHE A 1 -17.02 1.65 5.68
N GLY A 2 -16.19 2.47 6.33
CA GLY A 2 -14.76 2.17 6.46
C GLY A 2 -14.18 2.80 7.72
N TYR A 3 -13.30 2.04 8.40
CA TYR A 3 -12.47 2.50 9.50
C TYR A 3 -11.33 3.43 9.03
N ASP A 4 -11.35 3.84 7.76
CA ASP A 4 -10.36 4.72 7.15
C ASP A 4 -10.08 6.01 7.94
N PRO A 5 -11.07 6.70 8.55
CA PRO A 5 -10.81 7.90 9.36
C PRO A 5 -10.04 7.63 10.65
N MET A 6 -9.98 6.37 11.10
CA MET A 6 -9.30 5.98 12.34
C MET A 6 -7.98 5.27 12.08
N PHE A 7 -7.71 4.84 10.85
CA PHE A 7 -6.50 4.08 10.52
C PHE A 7 -5.36 5.03 10.18
N LEU A 8 -4.47 5.27 11.15
CA LEU A 8 -3.20 5.94 10.95
C LEU A 8 -2.13 4.89 10.60
N PRO A 9 -1.59 4.86 9.37
CA PRO A 9 -0.52 3.94 9.03
C PRO A 9 0.78 4.34 9.73
N ASP A 10 1.57 3.36 10.15
CA ASP A 10 2.85 3.58 10.83
C ASP A 10 3.77 4.52 10.02
N GLY A 11 4.32 5.54 10.68
CA GLY A 11 5.22 6.51 10.07
C GLY A 11 4.53 7.60 9.23
N HIS A 12 3.22 7.78 9.37
CA HIS A 12 2.48 8.87 8.76
C HIS A 12 1.67 9.65 9.81
N ASP A 13 1.51 10.95 9.59
CA ASP A 13 0.71 11.84 10.44
C ASP A 13 -0.71 12.08 9.92
N ARG A 14 -1.12 11.37 8.86
CA ARG A 14 -2.45 11.45 8.23
C ARG A 14 -3.12 10.09 8.19
N THR A 15 -4.41 10.04 8.48
CA THR A 15 -5.21 8.81 8.44
C THR A 15 -5.48 8.36 6.99
N PHE A 16 -5.90 7.11 6.80
CA PHE A 16 -6.34 6.63 5.47
C PHE A 16 -7.54 7.40 4.91
N GLY A 17 -8.35 8.04 5.76
CA GLY A 17 -9.42 8.93 5.33
C GLY A 17 -8.92 10.27 4.75
N GLU A 18 -7.70 10.68 5.11
CA GLU A 18 -7.07 11.93 4.67
C GLU A 18 -6.06 11.73 3.52
N MET A 19 -5.77 10.47 3.16
CA MET A 19 -4.91 10.13 2.04
C MET A 19 -5.71 9.98 0.74
N SER A 20 -5.14 10.45 -0.37
CA SER A 20 -5.71 10.19 -1.70
C SER A 20 -5.70 8.70 -2.04
N SER A 21 -6.54 8.28 -2.99
CA SER A 21 -6.61 6.87 -3.39
C SER A 21 -5.27 6.34 -3.92
N ASP A 22 -4.51 7.18 -4.64
CA ASP A 22 -3.17 6.85 -5.14
C ASP A 22 -2.15 6.70 -4.00
N GLU A 23 -2.21 7.53 -2.95
CA GLU A 23 -1.34 7.37 -1.77
C GLU A 23 -1.66 6.08 -1.00
N LYS A 24 -2.95 5.76 -0.83
CA LYS A 24 -3.41 4.60 -0.06
C LYS A 24 -3.25 3.27 -0.80
N HIS A 25 -3.62 3.21 -2.08
CA HIS A 25 -3.70 1.97 -2.86
C HIS A 25 -2.70 1.91 -4.01
N GLY A 26 -2.09 3.04 -4.40
CA GLY A 26 -1.17 3.08 -5.53
C GLY A 26 0.03 2.17 -5.29
N LEU A 27 0.33 1.34 -6.27
CA LEU A 27 1.54 0.51 -6.29
C LEU A 27 2.71 1.35 -6.85
N PRO A 28 3.97 1.01 -6.51
CA PRO A 28 5.13 1.66 -7.12
C PRO A 28 5.07 1.55 -8.65
N PRO A 29 5.42 2.61 -9.41
CA PRO A 29 6.02 3.88 -8.96
C PRO A 29 5.00 4.97 -8.57
N ARG A 30 3.68 4.71 -8.67
CA ARG A 30 2.64 5.74 -8.50
C ARG A 30 2.14 5.91 -7.05
N GLY A 31 2.47 4.98 -6.17
CA GLY A 31 2.14 5.06 -4.75
C GLY A 31 2.97 4.10 -3.89
N LYS A 32 2.78 4.15 -2.56
CA LYS A 32 3.52 3.35 -1.58
C LYS A 32 2.82 2.06 -1.15
N GLY A 33 1.65 1.77 -1.70
CA GLY A 33 0.88 0.57 -1.41
C GLY A 33 0.56 0.41 0.08
N LEU A 34 0.03 1.45 0.71
CA LEU A 34 -0.13 1.50 2.17
C LEU A 34 -1.27 0.59 2.68
N SER A 35 -2.27 0.32 1.86
CA SER A 35 -3.35 -0.61 2.23
C SER A 35 -2.85 -2.05 2.39
N HIS A 36 -3.54 -2.82 3.24
CA HIS A 36 -3.26 -4.26 3.42
C HIS A 36 -3.25 -5.03 2.09
N ARG A 37 -4.18 -4.70 1.19
CA ARG A 37 -4.28 -5.32 -0.14
C ARG A 37 -3.06 -5.00 -1.01
N ALA A 38 -2.66 -3.73 -1.05
CA ALA A 38 -1.51 -3.31 -1.83
C ALA A 38 -0.22 -3.94 -1.30
N ARG A 39 -0.01 -3.98 0.03
CA ARG A 39 1.12 -4.70 0.65
C ARG A 39 1.13 -6.20 0.31
N ALA A 40 -0.01 -6.87 0.37
CA ALA A 40 -0.12 -8.28 0.02
C ALA A 40 0.22 -8.53 -1.45
N PHE A 41 -0.25 -7.66 -2.35
CA PHE A 41 0.06 -7.75 -3.78
C PHE A 41 1.54 -7.48 -4.07
N LEU A 42 2.17 -6.52 -3.38
CA LEU A 42 3.62 -6.28 -3.49
C LEU A 42 4.43 -7.51 -3.07
N LYS A 43 4.08 -8.14 -1.94
CA LYS A 43 4.74 -9.36 -1.48
C LYS A 43 4.56 -10.53 -2.45
N LEU A 44 3.37 -10.67 -3.04
CA LEU A 44 3.12 -11.68 -4.07
C LEU A 44 3.97 -11.41 -5.31
N ALA A 45 4.01 -10.16 -5.79
CA ALA A 45 4.82 -9.78 -6.95
C ALA A 45 6.31 -10.00 -6.67
N GLU A 46 6.81 -9.68 -5.49
CA GLU A 46 8.18 -9.96 -5.08
C GLU A 46 8.47 -11.46 -5.04
N ALA A 47 7.59 -12.27 -4.46
CA ALA A 47 7.82 -13.72 -4.34
C ALA A 47 7.66 -14.48 -5.67
N CYS A 48 6.75 -14.06 -6.55
CA CYS A 48 6.38 -14.81 -7.75
C CYS A 48 6.88 -14.19 -9.06
N LEU A 49 7.19 -12.89 -9.07
CA LEU A 49 7.58 -12.15 -10.27
C LEU A 49 8.97 -11.52 -10.16
N ALA A 50 9.62 -11.52 -8.99
CA ALA A 50 11.05 -11.23 -8.93
C ALA A 50 11.78 -12.34 -9.70
N LYS A 51 12.39 -11.94 -10.83
CA LYS A 51 13.14 -12.83 -11.70
C LYS A 51 14.14 -13.65 -10.87
N THR A 52 14.00 -14.97 -10.98
CA THR A 52 15.15 -15.89 -11.04
C THR A 52 16.15 -15.28 -12.03
N GLY A 53 17.28 -14.81 -11.52
CA GLY A 53 18.16 -13.96 -12.30
C GLY A 53 19.57 -13.78 -11.75
N HIS A 54 20.16 -14.78 -11.09
CA HIS A 54 21.49 -15.34 -11.38
C HIS A 54 21.71 -16.60 -10.54
#